data_AF-A0A4Q1F8G6-F1
#
_entry.id   AF-A0A4Q1F8G6-F1
#
_cell.length_a   1.000
_cell.length_b   1.000
_cell.length_c   1.000
_cell.angle_alpha   90.00
_cell.angle_beta   90.00
_cell.angle_gamma   90.00
#
_symmetry.space_group_name_H-M   'P 1'
#
loop_
_entity.id
_entity.type
_entity.pdbx_description
1 polymer ?
#
loop_
_entity_poly.entity_id
_entity_poly.type
_entity_poly.pdbx_seq_one_letter_code
_entity_poly.pdbx_strand_id
1 'polypeptide(L)'
;MSIADKDRMQRVLMEIDKKINSLNNQKITALFDAMGLRDREDIPKDFLDWESILIVVPSRNILNEIKNFKNSISGISFVVNPHAQQIHIYDFNEWKNSTRNKTQFQIREMMKTNFGGTQKKSEDRDWVKLLNKNYGI
;
A
#
# COMPACT_ATOMS: atom_id res chain seq x y z
N MET A 1 28.83 34.40 -0.28
CA MET A 1 27.70 34.00 0.59
C MET A 1 28.25 33.87 2.00
N SER A 2 27.76 34.63 2.97
CA SER A 2 28.31 34.60 4.33
C SER A 2 27.83 33.35 5.09
N ILE A 3 28.54 32.94 6.13
CA ILE A 3 28.14 31.81 7.00
C ILE A 3 26.76 32.08 7.63
N ALA A 4 26.49 33.34 8.02
CA ALA A 4 25.20 33.76 8.57
C ALA A 4 24.03 33.60 7.57
N ASP A 5 24.28 33.82 6.27
CA ASP A 5 23.28 33.59 5.21
C ASP A 5 22.96 32.09 5.05
N LYS A 6 23.97 31.22 5.22
CA LYS A 6 23.84 29.77 5.14
C LYS A 6 23.00 29.22 6.31
N ASP A 7 23.27 29.65 7.54
CA ASP A 7 22.53 29.19 8.74
C ASP A 7 21.08 29.68 8.73
N ARG A 8 20.83 30.88 8.19
CA ARG A 8 19.47 31.38 7.98
C ARG A 8 18.75 30.54 6.93
N MET A 9 19.39 30.26 5.79
CA MET A 9 18.81 29.43 4.73
C MET A 9 18.48 28.02 5.24
N GLN A 10 19.40 27.38 5.96
CA GLN A 10 19.17 26.04 6.54
C GLN A 10 17.96 26.04 7.49
N ARG A 11 17.83 27.04 8.36
CA ARG A 11 16.67 27.17 9.25
C ARG A 11 15.36 27.32 8.47
N VAL A 12 15.34 28.16 7.43
CA VAL A 12 14.15 28.36 6.60
C VAL A 12 13.73 27.05 5.92
N LEU A 13 14.69 26.31 5.36
CA LEU A 13 14.41 25.02 4.72
C LEU A 13 13.87 24.00 5.73
N MET A 14 14.48 23.89 6.91
CA MET A 14 13.99 22.99 7.98
C MET A 14 12.54 23.31 8.39
N GLU A 15 12.19 24.59 8.49
CA GLU A 15 10.81 24.99 8.83
C GLU A 15 9.82 24.70 7.70
N ILE A 16 10.24 24.85 6.44
CA ILE A 16 9.44 24.45 5.27
C ILE A 16 9.22 22.93 5.29
N ASP A 17 10.27 22.14 5.50
CA ASP A 17 10.18 20.68 5.53
C ASP A 17 9.25 20.20 6.65
N LYS A 18 9.33 20.79 7.85
CA LYS A 18 8.38 20.52 8.95
C LYS A 18 6.93 20.81 8.54
N LYS A 19 6.68 21.94 7.87
CA LYS A 19 5.35 22.28 7.36
C LYS A 19 4.86 21.29 6.30
N ILE A 20 5.73 20.92 5.36
CA ILE A 20 5.42 19.92 4.32
C ILE A 20 5.06 18.59 4.97
N ASN A 21 5.85 18.12 5.94
CA ASN A 21 5.59 16.86 6.64
C ASN A 21 4.27 16.92 7.43
N SER A 22 4.00 18.02 8.14
CA SER A 22 2.73 18.22 8.84
C SER A 22 1.53 18.16 7.89
N LEU A 23 1.61 18.84 6.74
CA LEU A 23 0.57 18.80 5.71
C LEU A 23 0.42 17.39 5.11
N ASN A 24 1.53 16.68 4.89
CA ASN A 24 1.50 15.32 4.39
C ASN A 24 0.78 14.39 5.39
N ASN A 25 1.09 14.49 6.68
CA ASN A 25 0.44 13.71 7.74
C ASN A 25 -1.07 13.98 7.81
N GLN A 26 -1.49 15.23 7.61
CA GLN A 26 -2.91 15.58 7.53
C GLN A 26 -3.58 14.93 6.31
N LYS A 27 -2.92 14.90 5.15
CA LYS A 27 -3.45 14.22 3.95
C LYS A 27 -3.55 12.70 4.14
N ILE A 28 -2.55 12.07 4.76
CA ILE A 28 -2.58 10.63 5.10
C ILE A 28 -3.78 10.35 6.00
N THR A 29 -3.95 11.15 7.06
CA THR A 29 -5.07 11.01 7.99
C THR A 29 -6.41 11.16 7.28
N ALA A 30 -6.59 12.20 6.47
CA ALA A 30 -7.82 12.42 5.71
C ALA A 30 -8.13 11.27 4.72
N LEU A 31 -7.10 10.71 4.07
CA LEU A 31 -7.25 9.54 3.21
C LEU A 31 -7.71 8.33 4.02
N PHE A 32 -7.13 8.09 5.20
CA PHE A 32 -7.49 6.95 6.05
C PHE A 32 -8.89 7.08 6.61
N ASP A 33 -9.31 8.30 6.96
CA ASP A 33 -10.69 8.62 7.35
C ASP A 33 -11.66 8.32 6.21
N ALA A 34 -11.36 8.80 4.99
CA ALA A 34 -12.18 8.56 3.81
C ALA A 34 -12.29 7.07 3.43
N MET A 35 -11.26 6.28 3.71
CA MET A 35 -11.26 4.83 3.49
C MET A 35 -11.88 4.04 4.67
N GLY A 36 -12.33 4.70 5.74
CA GLY A 36 -12.87 4.05 6.94
C GLY A 36 -11.83 3.24 7.72
N LEU A 37 -10.54 3.58 7.61
CA LEU A 37 -9.45 2.86 8.26
C LEU A 37 -9.17 3.36 9.68
N ARG A 38 -9.52 4.60 10.01
CA ARG A 38 -9.17 5.20 11.29
C ARG A 38 -9.76 4.47 12.49
N ASP A 39 -11.00 4.02 12.36
CA ASP A 39 -11.75 3.39 13.45
C ASP A 39 -11.51 1.88 13.52
N ARG A 40 -10.77 1.32 12.57
CA ARG A 40 -10.43 -0.10 12.58
C ARG A 40 -9.41 -0.40 13.68
N GLU A 41 -9.66 -1.47 14.42
CA GLU A 41 -8.80 -1.94 15.50
C GLU A 41 -7.49 -2.55 14.99
N ASP A 42 -7.51 -3.13 13.77
CA ASP A 42 -6.35 -3.79 13.17
C ASP A 42 -5.34 -2.81 12.53
N ILE A 43 -5.61 -1.51 12.59
CA ILE A 43 -4.79 -0.45 12.02
C ILE A 43 -3.91 0.17 13.14
N PRO A 44 -2.57 0.03 13.06
CA PRO A 44 -1.66 0.60 14.06
C PRO A 44 -1.82 2.11 14.19
N LYS A 45 -1.90 2.67 15.41
CA LYS A 45 -2.18 4.12 15.59
C LYS A 45 -0.95 5.02 15.41
N ASP A 46 0.23 4.41 15.35
CA ASP A 46 1.54 5.02 15.14
C ASP A 46 1.95 5.04 13.65
N PHE A 47 1.02 4.78 12.71
CA PHE A 47 1.33 4.74 11.26
C PHE A 47 1.96 6.04 10.70
N LEU A 48 1.80 7.18 11.39
CA LEU A 48 2.39 8.46 10.99
C LEU A 48 3.89 8.57 11.34
N ASP A 49 4.40 7.68 12.19
CA ASP A 49 5.81 7.63 12.56
C ASP A 49 6.63 6.79 11.57
N TRP A 50 5.96 6.06 10.67
CA TRP A 50 6.61 5.26 9.63
C TRP A 50 7.18 6.14 8.51
N GLU A 51 8.36 5.77 8.00
CA GLU A 51 8.97 6.47 6.86
C GLU A 51 8.12 6.33 5.59
N SER A 52 7.51 5.16 5.40
CA SER A 52 6.65 4.86 4.26
C SER A 52 5.61 3.80 4.62
N ILE A 53 4.36 4.07 4.23
CA ILE A 53 3.22 3.20 4.48
C ILE A 53 2.95 2.36 3.24
N LEU A 54 2.89 1.04 3.41
CA LEU A 54 2.39 0.12 2.40
C LEU A 54 0.91 -0.15 2.62
N ILE A 55 0.08 0.16 1.62
CA ILE A 55 -1.34 -0.14 1.61
C ILE A 55 -1.59 -1.31 0.65
N VAL A 56 -2.08 -2.43 1.20
CA VAL A 56 -2.48 -3.60 0.43
C VAL A 56 -3.99 -3.55 0.20
N VAL A 57 -4.42 -3.51 -1.05
CA VAL A 57 -5.83 -3.39 -1.44
C VAL A 57 -6.34 -4.64 -2.14
N PRO A 58 -7.62 -5.01 -1.98
CA PRO A 58 -8.13 -6.30 -2.47
C PRO A 58 -8.45 -6.29 -3.97
N SER A 59 -8.59 -5.13 -4.61
CA SER A 59 -8.92 -5.06 -6.04
C SER A 59 -8.27 -3.88 -6.76
N ARG A 60 -8.16 -4.01 -8.09
CA ARG A 60 -7.69 -2.93 -8.96
C ARG A 60 -8.68 -1.76 -9.03
N ASN A 61 -9.98 -2.03 -8.82
CA ASN A 61 -11.00 -0.98 -8.80
C ASN A 61 -10.76 -0.02 -7.62
N ILE A 62 -10.57 -0.58 -6.42
CA ILE A 62 -10.22 0.20 -5.23
C ILE A 62 -8.89 0.94 -5.44
N LEU A 63 -7.89 0.27 -6.03
CA LEU A 63 -6.64 0.97 -6.36
C LEU A 63 -6.87 2.17 -7.28
N ASN A 64 -7.72 2.03 -8.30
CA ASN A 64 -7.98 3.11 -9.26
C ASN A 64 -8.71 4.29 -8.60
N GLU A 65 -9.65 4.03 -7.70
CA GLU A 65 -10.35 5.06 -6.92
C GLU A 65 -9.37 5.89 -6.09
N ILE A 66 -8.38 5.23 -5.47
CA ILE A 66 -7.42 5.91 -4.59
C ILE A 66 -6.13 6.35 -5.30
N LYS A 67 -5.91 5.94 -6.56
CA LYS A 67 -4.69 6.24 -7.34
C LYS A 67 -4.46 7.74 -7.49
N ASN A 68 -5.53 8.53 -7.53
CA ASN A 68 -5.46 9.99 -7.62
C ASN A 68 -4.79 10.62 -6.38
N PHE A 69 -4.93 10.00 -5.20
CA PHE A 69 -4.28 10.46 -3.97
C PHE A 69 -2.81 10.07 -3.88
N LYS A 70 -2.39 9.00 -4.58
CA LYS A 70 -0.99 8.56 -4.59
C LYS A 70 -0.01 9.68 -4.99
N ASN A 71 -0.42 10.54 -5.91
CA ASN A 71 0.45 11.61 -6.42
C ASN A 71 0.45 12.84 -5.51
N SER A 72 -0.53 12.97 -4.61
CA SER A 72 -0.67 14.13 -3.72
C SER A 72 -0.14 13.88 -2.31
N ILE A 73 0.21 12.62 -1.99
CA ILE A 73 0.68 12.17 -0.68
C ILE A 73 2.04 11.48 -0.84
N SER A 74 3.03 11.99 -0.12
CA SER A 74 4.36 11.40 -0.05
C SER A 74 4.38 10.25 0.96
N GLY A 75 5.24 9.25 0.74
CA GLY A 75 5.44 8.15 1.68
C GLY A 75 4.32 7.10 1.68
N ILE A 76 3.52 6.99 0.62
CA ILE A 76 2.55 5.90 0.46
C ILE A 76 2.88 5.06 -0.76
N SER A 77 2.87 3.73 -0.56
CA SER A 77 2.95 2.73 -1.62
C SER A 77 1.72 1.84 -1.63
N PHE A 78 1.32 1.36 -2.81
CA PHE A 78 0.14 0.50 -2.98
C PHE A 78 0.52 -0.84 -3.61
N VAL A 79 -0.10 -1.91 -3.13
CA VAL A 79 -0.04 -3.26 -3.73
C VAL A 79 -1.45 -3.82 -3.85
N VAL A 80 -1.78 -4.39 -5.01
CA VAL A 80 -3.04 -5.11 -5.18
C VAL A 80 -2.81 -6.56 -4.80
N ASN A 81 -3.63 -7.06 -3.86
CA ASN A 81 -3.68 -8.46 -3.50
C ASN A 81 -5.12 -8.99 -3.60
N PRO A 82 -5.50 -9.68 -4.69
CA PRO A 82 -6.84 -10.26 -4.85
C PRO A 82 -7.22 -11.30 -3.79
N HIS A 83 -6.27 -11.76 -2.99
CA HIS A 83 -6.51 -12.67 -1.86
C HIS A 83 -6.75 -11.93 -0.55
N ALA A 84 -6.58 -10.61 -0.50
CA ALA A 84 -6.91 -9.84 0.67
C ALA A 84 -8.44 -9.75 0.85
N GLN A 85 -8.94 -10.00 2.04
CA GLN A 85 -10.37 -9.81 2.36
C GLN A 85 -10.72 -8.33 2.56
N GLN A 86 -9.75 -7.54 3.00
CA GLN A 86 -9.91 -6.13 3.32
C GLN A 86 -8.63 -5.35 2.97
N ILE A 87 -8.66 -4.03 3.17
CA ILE A 87 -7.45 -3.21 3.06
C ILE A 87 -6.56 -3.47 4.28
N HIS A 88 -5.26 -3.64 4.07
CA HIS A 88 -4.27 -3.76 5.15
C HIS A 88 -3.20 -2.68 5.01
N ILE A 89 -2.62 -2.25 6.13
CA ILE A 89 -1.49 -1.31 6.14
C ILE A 89 -0.29 -1.90 6.89
N TYR A 90 0.91 -1.55 6.44
CA TYR A 90 2.17 -1.97 7.07
C TYR A 90 3.21 -0.87 6.94
N ASP A 91 4.20 -0.88 7.84
CA ASP A 91 5.46 -0.21 7.60
C ASP A 91 6.14 -0.88 6.38
N PHE A 92 6.43 -0.08 5.35
CA PHE A 92 7.02 -0.59 4.11
C PHE A 92 8.45 -1.11 4.30
N ASN A 93 9.22 -0.55 5.22
CA ASN A 93 10.56 -1.02 5.54
C ASN A 93 10.51 -2.38 6.25
N GLU A 94 9.60 -2.57 7.20
CA GLU A 94 9.37 -3.87 7.83
C GLU A 94 8.91 -4.91 6.81
N TRP A 95 7.97 -4.54 5.94
CA TRP A 95 7.52 -5.39 4.85
C TRP A 95 8.69 -5.82 3.94
N LYS A 96 9.52 -4.86 3.52
CA LYS A 96 10.70 -5.12 2.68
C LYS A 96 11.71 -6.02 3.40
N ASN A 97 11.95 -5.81 4.68
CA ASN A 97 12.84 -6.65 5.48
C ASN A 97 12.31 -8.08 5.59
N SER A 98 11.00 -8.26 5.83
CA SER A 98 10.37 -9.58 5.91
C SER A 98 10.44 -10.37 4.59
N THR A 99 10.55 -9.66 3.46
CA THR A 99 10.57 -10.23 2.09
C THR A 99 11.95 -10.27 1.45
N ARG A 100 12.98 -9.67 2.05
CA ARG A 100 14.31 -9.45 1.45
C ARG A 100 14.97 -10.71 0.86
N ASN A 101 14.83 -11.86 1.53
CA ASN A 101 15.43 -13.13 1.12
C ASN A 101 14.41 -14.10 0.50
N LYS A 102 13.21 -13.63 0.17
CA LYS A 102 12.14 -14.46 -0.42
C LYS A 102 12.12 -14.29 -1.93
N THR A 103 11.94 -15.40 -2.64
CA THR A 103 11.68 -15.35 -4.08
C THR A 103 10.32 -14.74 -4.35
N GLN A 104 10.09 -14.27 -5.57
CA GLN A 104 8.77 -13.77 -5.98
C GLN A 104 7.66 -14.80 -5.76
N PHE A 105 7.97 -16.09 -5.97
CA PHE A 105 7.03 -17.18 -5.71
C PHE A 105 6.68 -17.28 -4.22
N GLN A 106 7.69 -17.28 -3.33
CA GLN A 106 7.46 -17.31 -1.88
C GLN A 106 6.68 -16.09 -1.38
N ILE A 107 6.95 -14.90 -1.93
CA ILE A 107 6.18 -13.69 -1.62
C ILE A 107 4.73 -13.86 -2.07
N ARG A 108 4.47 -14.39 -3.28
CA ARG A 108 3.09 -14.65 -3.75
C ARG A 108 2.35 -15.65 -2.88
N GLU A 109 3.00 -16.73 -2.45
CA GLU A 109 2.39 -17.70 -1.54
C GLU A 109 2.07 -17.06 -0.19
N MET A 110 3.00 -16.27 0.37
CA MET A 110 2.77 -15.51 1.61
C MET A 110 1.58 -14.54 1.48
N MET A 111 1.47 -13.85 0.34
CA MET A 111 0.36 -12.94 0.03
C MET A 111 -1.00 -13.66 -0.09
N LYS A 112 -1.00 -14.93 -0.51
CA LYS A 112 -2.23 -15.73 -0.53
C LYS A 112 -2.71 -16.03 0.88
N THR A 113 -1.81 -16.50 1.75
CA THR A 113 -2.20 -17.08 3.05
C THR A 113 -2.39 -16.06 4.16
N ASN A 114 -1.66 -14.94 4.13
CA ASN A 114 -1.53 -14.05 5.30
C ASN A 114 -2.46 -12.83 5.29
N PHE A 115 -3.37 -12.74 4.31
CA PHE A 115 -4.26 -11.59 4.11
C PHE A 115 -5.74 -11.99 4.20
N GLY A 116 -6.05 -13.06 4.94
CA GLY A 116 -7.40 -13.61 5.09
C GLY A 116 -7.89 -14.42 3.88
N GLY A 117 -7.08 -14.56 2.83
CA GLY A 117 -7.42 -15.35 1.66
C GLY A 117 -7.22 -16.85 1.87
N THR A 118 -8.29 -17.59 2.16
CA THR A 118 -8.32 -19.02 1.78
C THR A 118 -8.00 -19.14 0.29
N GLN A 119 -7.24 -20.17 -0.10
CA GLN A 119 -6.97 -20.50 -1.51
C GLN A 119 -8.21 -20.20 -2.35
N LYS A 120 -8.09 -19.33 -3.37
CA LYS A 120 -9.07 -19.36 -4.46
C LYS A 120 -9.09 -20.83 -4.88
N LYS A 121 -10.19 -21.55 -4.60
CA LYS A 121 -10.47 -22.80 -5.31
C LYS A 121 -10.18 -22.44 -6.75
N SER A 122 -9.21 -23.12 -7.37
CA SER A 122 -8.88 -22.90 -8.77
C SER A 122 -10.21 -22.79 -9.48
N GLU A 123 -10.49 -21.65 -10.11
CA GLU A 123 -11.59 -21.58 -11.06
C GLU A 123 -11.37 -22.78 -11.94
N ASP A 124 -12.24 -23.77 -11.78
CA ASP A 124 -12.16 -25.03 -12.48
C ASP A 124 -12.06 -24.60 -13.94
N ARG A 125 -10.90 -24.84 -14.57
CA ARG A 125 -10.64 -24.38 -15.95
C ARG A 125 -11.41 -25.29 -16.90
N ASP A 126 -12.71 -25.44 -16.66
CA ASP A 126 -13.64 -26.17 -17.49
C ASP A 126 -14.01 -25.39 -18.74
N TRP A 127 -13.58 -24.12 -18.86
CA TRP A 127 -13.64 -23.38 -20.13
C TRP A 127 -12.78 -24.04 -21.23
N VAL A 128 -11.73 -24.79 -20.88
CA VAL A 128 -10.98 -25.62 -21.85
C VAL A 128 -11.84 -26.79 -22.34
N LYS A 129 -12.70 -27.37 -21.49
CA LYS A 129 -13.64 -28.43 -21.88
C LYS A 129 -14.82 -27.92 -22.70
N LEU A 130 -15.26 -26.67 -22.47
CA LEU A 130 -16.32 -26.02 -23.24
C LEU A 130 -15.88 -25.64 -24.67
N LEU A 131 -14.59 -25.33 -24.88
CA LEU A 131 -14.06 -25.05 -26.22
C LEU A 131 -13.86 -26.33 -27.05
N ASN A 132 -13.48 -27.45 -26.43
CA ASN A 132 -13.28 -28.73 -27.14
C ASN A 132 -14.59 -29.49 -27.43
N LYS A 133 -15.72 -29.12 -26.83
CA LYS A 133 -17.01 -29.76 -27.13
C LYS A 133 -17.73 -29.13 -28.33
N ASN A 134 -17.33 -27.91 -28.73
CA ASN A 134 -17.96 -27.16 -29.83
C ASN A 134 -17.17 -27.20 -31.15
N TYR A 135 -16.00 -27.85 -31.17
CA TYR A 135 -15.29 -28.19 -32.40
C TYR A 135 -15.02 -29.69 -32.41
N GLY A 136 -15.95 -30.44 -32.99
CA GLY A 136 -15.70 -31.82 -33.39
C GLY A 136 -14.67 -31.85 -34.51
N ILE A 137 -13.41 -32.07 -34.14
CA ILE A 137 -12.36 -32.66 -34.98
C ILE A 137 -11.72 -33.77 -34.15
#